data_AF-A0A2D5P9Z4-F1
#
_entry.id   AF-A0A2D5P9Z4-F1
#
_cell.length_a   1.000
_cell.length_b   1.000
_cell.length_c   1.000
_cell.angle_alpha   90.00
_cell.angle_beta   90.00
_cell.angle_gamma   90.00
#
_symmetry.space_group_name_H-M   'P 1'
#
loop_
_entity.id
_entity.type
_entity.pdbx_description
1 polymer ?
#
loop_
_entity_poly.entity_id
_entity_poly.type
_entity_poly.pdbx_seq_one_letter_code
_entity_poly.pdbx_strand_id
1 'polypeptide(L)'
;MAVSPVSRINLPRLPLFIIVAVLLVVGIFLILHRHWVYEVPLMYGETQTIWSVEASVEFAAYGEPVRVSMARPGDQDGFTILKEAGASPGYGLNFIEGDDPRAEWTIRAADGHQELFYRAEILVSQQPVLQELPAPEIRAVSWPEPYATAVNSVLSRAYATSADNYSLVRELLKRFGDQDPDQDIQLLKTHFGERLPQLLVDMLNKARVSATLVYGLPLEDGRRRQQLVTMLRVWSGDSSEVFRLPGEPVESLTRDPESMLLWEQHGAPVLDVMGGRDSGIRFSMIKREESTYANIAENLSSQHDFLNFSIHSLPIEEQAMFKTILLIPIGALIVCILRVLVGIRTSGTFMPVLIALAFIQTSLVTGLVGFLLVVATGLLIRSYLSRLNLLLVARITAVIITVIAIISIFSVLSFKVGLTEGLKITFFPMIILSWTIERMSILWEEEGVHEVVVQGGGSLLTAVLAYWAMNDPWIRHLTFNFIGIQFVVLALVLMIGSYTGYRLLELRRFASFGSQ
;
A
#
# COMPACT_ATOMS: atom_id res chain seq x y z
N MET A 1 74.60 -16.06 20.50
CA MET A 1 73.40 -16.18 21.36
C MET A 1 72.36 -15.23 20.81
N ALA A 2 71.44 -15.76 20.00
CA ALA A 2 70.27 -15.06 19.49
C ALA A 2 69.17 -15.10 20.56
N VAL A 3 68.35 -14.06 20.72
CA VAL A 3 66.88 -14.14 20.95
C VAL A 3 66.24 -12.77 20.64
N SER A 4 65.50 -12.76 19.52
CA SER A 4 64.30 -12.00 19.10
C SER A 4 64.02 -10.55 19.53
N PRO A 5 63.73 -9.65 18.57
CA PRO A 5 62.74 -8.59 18.77
C PRO A 5 61.33 -9.17 18.60
N VAL A 6 60.49 -8.93 19.61
CA VAL A 6 59.06 -9.28 19.61
C VAL A 6 58.38 -8.71 18.37
N SER A 7 57.78 -9.61 17.59
CA SER A 7 56.93 -9.30 16.45
C SER A 7 55.78 -8.40 16.88
N ARG A 8 55.83 -7.12 16.51
CA ARG A 8 54.64 -6.28 16.45
C ARG A 8 53.73 -6.88 15.37
N ILE A 9 52.78 -7.70 15.78
CA ILE A 9 51.67 -8.12 14.94
C ILE A 9 50.97 -6.83 14.50
N ASN A 10 50.85 -6.63 13.19
CA ASN A 10 50.18 -5.48 12.58
C ASN A 10 48.71 -5.44 13.03
N LEU A 11 48.41 -4.63 14.05
CA LEU A 11 47.08 -4.41 14.62
C LEU A 11 46.19 -3.29 13.99
N PRO A 12 46.47 -2.66 12.82
CA PRO A 12 45.60 -1.57 12.34
C PRO A 12 44.27 -2.03 11.70
N ARG A 13 44.02 -3.34 11.57
CA ARG A 13 42.81 -3.87 10.89
C ARG A 13 41.77 -4.51 11.82
N LEU A 14 42.15 -4.92 13.03
CA LEU A 14 41.25 -5.55 14.00
C LEU A 14 40.03 -4.67 14.38
N PRO A 15 40.19 -3.37 14.72
CA PRO A 15 39.03 -2.54 15.08
C PRO A 15 38.06 -2.33 13.92
N LEU A 16 38.56 -2.27 12.68
CA LEU A 16 37.71 -2.16 11.49
C LEU A 16 36.84 -3.40 11.30
N PHE A 17 37.41 -4.61 11.45
CA PHE A 17 36.63 -5.85 11.34
C PHE A 17 35.57 -5.97 12.45
N ILE A 18 35.87 -5.52 13.67
CA ILE A 18 34.89 -5.49 14.76
C ILE A 18 33.73 -4.55 14.41
N ILE A 19 34.02 -3.34 13.91
CA ILE A 19 32.98 -2.39 13.50
C ILE A 19 32.10 -2.97 12.39
N VAL A 20 32.71 -3.56 11.35
CA VAL A 20 31.98 -4.20 10.24
C VAL A 20 31.10 -5.34 10.76
N ALA A 21 31.61 -6.19 11.65
CA ALA A 21 30.84 -7.29 12.24
C ALA A 21 29.65 -6.78 13.06
N VAL A 22 29.85 -5.76 13.90
CA VAL A 22 28.76 -5.15 14.68
C VAL A 22 27.70 -4.55 13.77
N LEU A 23 28.09 -3.80 12.74
CA LEU A 23 27.16 -3.20 11.78
C LEU A 23 26.34 -4.26 11.03
N LEU A 24 26.95 -5.37 10.61
CA LEU A 24 26.25 -6.49 9.98
C LEU A 24 25.28 -7.17 10.93
N VAL A 25 25.70 -7.47 12.17
CA VAL A 25 24.84 -8.12 13.16
C VAL A 25 23.65 -7.23 13.50
N VAL A 26 23.86 -5.94 13.76
CA VAL A 26 22.79 -4.99 14.05
C VAL A 26 21.87 -4.82 12.83
N GLY A 27 22.43 -4.68 11.62
CA GLY A 27 21.65 -4.54 10.40
C GLY A 27 20.75 -5.74 10.12
N ILE A 28 21.31 -6.96 10.20
CA ILE A 28 20.57 -8.22 10.00
C ILE A 28 19.54 -8.41 11.11
N PHE A 29 19.89 -8.14 12.37
CA PHE A 29 18.95 -8.22 13.48
C PHE A 29 17.74 -7.31 13.27
N LEU A 30 17.95 -6.05 12.86
CA LEU A 30 16.85 -5.12 12.57
C LEU A 30 15.98 -5.60 11.39
N ILE A 31 16.58 -6.22 10.37
CA ILE A 31 15.82 -6.80 9.24
C ILE A 31 14.95 -7.97 9.72
N LEU A 32 15.52 -8.93 10.45
CA LEU A 32 14.83 -10.12 10.92
C LEU A 32 13.75 -9.81 11.96
N HIS A 33 14.07 -8.94 12.93
CA HIS A 33 13.10 -8.45 13.91
C HIS A 33 11.90 -7.83 13.20
N ARG A 34 12.16 -7.03 12.16
CA ARG A 34 11.09 -6.39 11.40
C ARG A 34 10.26 -7.38 10.58
N HIS A 35 10.89 -8.38 9.98
CA HIS A 35 10.20 -9.42 9.23
C HIS A 35 9.33 -10.32 10.12
N TRP A 36 9.82 -10.74 11.29
CA TRP A 36 9.10 -11.68 12.15
C TRP A 36 8.07 -11.02 13.07
N VAL A 37 8.33 -9.83 13.59
CA VAL A 37 7.41 -9.17 14.53
C VAL A 37 6.33 -8.37 13.79
N TYR A 38 6.66 -7.79 12.64
CA TYR A 38 5.75 -6.92 11.89
C TYR A 38 5.31 -7.53 10.55
N GLU A 39 5.57 -8.82 10.33
CA GLU A 39 5.20 -9.60 9.13
C GLU A 39 5.54 -8.91 7.80
N VAL A 40 6.58 -8.08 7.78
CA VAL A 40 6.98 -7.35 6.56
C VAL A 40 7.66 -8.33 5.60
N PRO A 41 7.14 -8.56 4.38
CA PRO A 41 7.73 -9.53 3.47
C PRO A 41 9.09 -9.05 2.95
N LEU A 42 10.04 -9.98 2.89
CA LEU A 42 11.36 -9.74 2.31
C LEU A 42 11.31 -9.64 0.77
N MET A 43 10.32 -10.30 0.16
CA MET A 43 10.16 -10.35 -1.29
C MET A 43 9.29 -9.19 -1.78
N TYR A 44 9.69 -8.58 -2.90
CA TYR A 44 8.86 -7.61 -3.60
C TYR A 44 7.73 -8.34 -4.32
N GLY A 45 6.47 -7.96 -4.07
CA GLY A 45 5.31 -8.46 -4.81
C GLY A 45 4.20 -9.13 -3.99
N GLU A 46 4.33 -9.25 -2.67
CA GLU A 46 3.18 -9.61 -1.81
C GLU A 46 2.29 -8.37 -1.60
N THR A 47 1.39 -8.13 -2.56
CA THR A 47 0.31 -7.16 -2.43
C THR A 47 -0.82 -7.77 -1.62
N GLN A 48 -1.37 -7.00 -0.69
CA GLN A 48 -2.62 -7.34 -0.04
C GLN A 48 -3.74 -6.52 -0.67
N THR A 49 -4.91 -7.15 -0.78
CA THR A 49 -6.09 -6.50 -1.33
C THR A 49 -6.77 -5.69 -0.22
N ILE A 50 -6.89 -4.37 -0.41
CA ILE A 50 -7.71 -3.50 0.42
C ILE A 50 -8.97 -3.14 -0.35
N TRP A 51 -10.11 -3.29 0.30
CA TRP A 51 -11.38 -2.73 -0.16
C TRP A 51 -11.62 -1.40 0.55
N SER A 52 -11.73 -0.32 -0.21
CA SER A 52 -12.28 0.93 0.30
C SER A 52 -13.78 0.90 0.05
N VAL A 53 -14.56 0.66 1.11
CA VAL A 53 -16.02 0.61 1.05
C VAL A 53 -16.60 1.90 1.63
N GLU A 54 -17.48 2.53 0.89
CA GLU A 54 -18.23 3.72 1.30
C GLU A 54 -19.71 3.39 1.35
N ALA A 55 -20.33 3.64 2.51
CA ALA A 55 -21.77 3.62 2.69
C ALA A 55 -22.30 5.06 2.64
N SER A 56 -23.22 5.32 1.71
CA SER A 56 -24.01 6.56 1.65
C SER A 56 -25.41 6.28 2.20
N VAL A 57 -25.79 7.04 3.21
CA VAL A 57 -27.12 7.01 3.83
C VAL A 57 -27.89 8.24 3.38
N GLU A 58 -29.01 8.03 2.70
CA GLU A 58 -29.89 9.06 2.15
C GLU A 58 -31.22 9.06 2.92
N PHE A 59 -31.74 10.22 3.32
CA PHE A 59 -33.08 10.35 3.92
C PHE A 59 -33.65 11.76 3.76
N ALA A 60 -34.93 11.96 4.08
CA ALA A 60 -35.57 13.27 4.13
C ALA A 60 -35.95 13.63 5.57
N ALA A 61 -35.38 14.71 6.09
CA ALA A 61 -35.59 15.19 7.47
C ALA A 61 -36.83 16.09 7.60
N TYR A 62 -37.37 16.18 8.82
CA TYR A 62 -38.62 16.91 9.12
C TYR A 62 -38.43 18.31 9.75
N GLY A 63 -37.19 18.80 9.87
CA GLY A 63 -36.89 20.02 10.64
C GLY A 63 -36.75 19.80 12.15
N GLU A 64 -36.79 18.54 12.60
CA GLU A 64 -36.66 18.11 14.00
C GLU A 64 -35.23 17.58 14.29
N PRO A 65 -34.87 17.30 15.56
CA PRO A 65 -33.64 16.58 15.88
C PRO A 65 -33.59 15.23 15.17
N VAL A 66 -32.47 14.96 14.50
CA VAL A 66 -32.25 13.72 13.76
C VAL A 66 -31.19 12.88 14.46
N ARG A 67 -31.46 11.58 14.55
CA ARG A 67 -30.49 10.56 14.97
C ARG A 67 -30.51 9.43 13.95
N VAL A 68 -29.37 9.18 13.33
CA VAL A 68 -29.16 8.08 12.39
C VAL A 68 -28.18 7.10 13.01
N SER A 69 -28.56 5.82 13.08
CA SER A 69 -27.74 4.76 13.64
C SER A 69 -27.56 3.64 12.62
N MET A 70 -26.33 3.44 12.15
CA MET A 70 -25.99 2.45 11.13
C MET A 70 -25.09 1.36 11.74
N ALA A 71 -25.37 0.10 11.45
CA ALA A 71 -24.47 -1.00 11.77
C ALA A 71 -23.13 -0.84 11.03
N ARG A 72 -22.03 -1.13 11.72
CA ARG A 72 -20.68 -1.18 11.15
C ARG A 72 -20.31 -2.65 10.90
N PRO A 73 -19.51 -2.93 9.86
CA PRO A 73 -18.90 -4.25 9.74
C PRO A 73 -18.07 -4.52 11.01
N GLY A 74 -18.06 -5.77 11.45
CA GLY A 74 -17.15 -6.26 12.48
C GLY A 74 -16.03 -7.10 11.87
N ASP A 75 -15.06 -7.47 12.70
CA ASP A 75 -14.05 -8.44 12.31
C ASP A 75 -14.69 -9.79 11.97
N GLN A 76 -14.17 -10.46 10.94
CA GLN A 76 -14.68 -11.75 10.48
C GLN A 76 -13.59 -12.54 9.75
N ASP A 77 -13.81 -13.84 9.61
CA ASP A 77 -12.94 -14.67 8.78
C ASP A 77 -12.82 -14.10 7.36
N GLY A 78 -11.59 -13.92 6.89
CA GLY A 78 -11.31 -13.38 5.56
C GLY A 78 -11.16 -11.85 5.50
N PHE A 79 -11.60 -11.11 6.51
CA PHE A 79 -11.59 -9.63 6.48
C PHE A 79 -11.23 -8.99 7.81
N THR A 80 -10.31 -8.02 7.78
CA THR A 80 -9.92 -7.22 8.95
C THR A 80 -10.18 -5.75 8.66
N ILE A 81 -10.84 -5.04 9.57
CA ILE A 81 -11.11 -3.62 9.41
C ILE A 81 -9.86 -2.84 9.81
N LEU A 82 -9.36 -2.01 8.89
CA LEU A 82 -8.16 -1.22 9.11
C LEU A 82 -8.49 0.16 9.65
N LYS A 83 -9.45 0.83 9.02
CA LYS A 83 -9.73 2.23 9.29
C LYS A 83 -11.17 2.55 9.02
N GLU A 84 -11.72 3.42 9.85
CA GLU A 84 -13.10 3.88 9.73
C GLU A 84 -13.12 5.40 9.82
N ALA A 85 -13.95 6.02 8.99
CA ALA A 85 -14.14 7.46 8.94
C ALA A 85 -15.57 7.78 8.52
N GLY A 86 -16.02 8.99 8.82
CA GLY A 86 -17.27 9.50 8.26
C GLY A 86 -17.13 10.96 7.85
N ALA A 87 -17.94 11.36 6.89
CA ALA A 87 -18.02 12.73 6.38
C ALA A 87 -19.47 13.18 6.37
N SER A 88 -19.79 14.17 7.20
CA SER A 88 -21.18 14.63 7.37
C SER A 88 -21.21 16.08 7.85
N PRO A 89 -21.39 17.06 6.94
CA PRO A 89 -21.40 18.46 7.31
C PRO A 89 -22.47 18.77 8.37
N GLY A 90 -22.07 19.28 9.53
CA GLY A 90 -22.98 19.72 10.59
C GLY A 90 -23.54 18.64 11.52
N TYR A 91 -23.25 17.36 11.26
CA TYR A 91 -23.63 16.25 12.16
C TYR A 91 -22.50 15.94 13.15
N GLY A 92 -22.87 15.61 14.39
CA GLY A 92 -21.97 14.95 15.33
C GLY A 92 -21.93 13.45 15.03
N LEU A 93 -20.74 12.92 14.68
CA LEU A 93 -20.50 11.50 14.43
C LEU A 93 -19.82 10.87 15.63
N ASN A 94 -20.38 9.77 16.13
CA ASN A 94 -19.76 8.92 17.15
C ASN A 94 -19.73 7.46 16.69
N PHE A 95 -18.64 6.77 17.00
CA PHE A 95 -18.49 5.34 16.83
C PHE A 95 -18.80 4.66 18.18
N ILE A 96 -19.85 3.85 18.20
CA ILE A 96 -20.28 3.08 19.36
C ILE A 96 -19.71 1.68 19.22
N GLU A 97 -18.92 1.28 20.22
CA GLU A 97 -18.34 -0.07 20.33
C GLU A 97 -19.23 -0.97 21.20
N GLY A 98 -19.16 -2.29 20.98
CA GLY A 98 -19.92 -3.30 21.71
C GLY A 98 -20.20 -4.54 20.86
N ASP A 99 -21.15 -5.38 21.29
CA ASP A 99 -21.56 -6.58 20.54
C ASP A 99 -22.22 -6.23 19.18
N ASP A 100 -22.84 -5.04 19.06
CA ASP A 100 -23.35 -4.47 17.80
C ASP A 100 -22.66 -3.12 17.55
N PRO A 101 -21.51 -3.08 16.84
CA PRO A 101 -20.80 -1.84 16.59
C PRO A 101 -21.61 -0.94 15.64
N ARG A 102 -21.78 0.34 16.00
CA ARG A 102 -22.62 1.28 15.23
C ARG A 102 -21.95 2.63 15.00
N ALA A 103 -22.22 3.23 13.85
CA ALA A 103 -21.92 4.63 13.56
C ALA A 103 -23.19 5.46 13.79
N GLU A 104 -23.09 6.47 14.64
CA GLU A 104 -24.23 7.31 15.02
C GLU A 104 -24.00 8.77 14.64
N TRP A 105 -24.91 9.30 13.81
CA TRP A 105 -24.96 10.71 13.46
C TRP A 105 -26.10 11.40 14.19
N THR A 106 -25.81 12.55 14.78
CA THR A 106 -26.79 13.36 15.50
C THR A 106 -26.72 14.83 15.11
N ILE A 107 -27.88 15.47 14.98
CA ILE A 107 -28.00 16.91 14.74
C ILE A 107 -29.28 17.44 15.40
N ARG A 108 -29.25 18.70 15.86
CA ARG A 108 -30.39 19.32 16.57
C ARG A 108 -31.55 19.71 15.67
N ALA A 109 -31.29 20.01 14.40
CA ALA A 109 -32.30 20.30 13.40
C ALA A 109 -31.69 20.08 12.02
N ALA A 110 -32.39 19.33 11.18
CA ALA A 110 -32.08 19.17 9.76
C ALA A 110 -33.38 19.17 8.98
N ASP A 111 -33.39 19.76 7.79
CA ASP A 111 -34.58 19.86 6.94
C ASP A 111 -34.25 19.45 5.51
N GLY A 112 -35.25 18.89 4.81
CA GLY A 112 -35.08 18.44 3.43
C GLY A 112 -34.18 17.21 3.29
N HIS A 113 -33.58 17.05 2.12
CA HIS A 113 -32.76 15.88 1.78
C HIS A 113 -31.41 15.92 2.50
N GLN A 114 -31.05 14.81 3.11
CA GLN A 114 -29.83 14.63 3.90
C GLN A 114 -29.06 13.43 3.36
N GLU A 115 -27.73 13.57 3.32
CA GLU A 115 -26.80 12.52 2.89
C GLU A 115 -25.64 12.42 3.88
N LEU A 116 -25.37 11.21 4.35
CA LEU A 116 -24.32 10.91 5.32
C LEU A 116 -23.38 9.86 4.74
N PHE A 117 -22.08 10.06 4.88
CA PHE A 117 -21.08 9.15 4.37
C PHE A 117 -20.31 8.48 5.50
N TYR A 118 -20.16 7.17 5.39
CA TYR A 118 -19.27 6.35 6.18
C TYR A 118 -18.31 5.61 5.26
N ARG A 119 -17.03 5.57 5.61
CA ARG A 119 -15.99 4.89 4.85
C ARG A 119 -15.23 3.93 5.76
N ALA A 120 -15.08 2.70 5.31
CA ALA A 120 -14.24 1.68 5.92
C ALA A 120 -13.17 1.21 4.93
N GLU A 121 -11.94 1.02 5.43
CA GLU A 121 -10.86 0.35 4.71
C GLU A 121 -10.71 -1.06 5.27
N ILE A 122 -10.87 -2.06 4.41
CA ILE A 122 -11.00 -3.46 4.81
C ILE A 122 -9.91 -4.27 4.11
N LEU A 123 -9.10 -4.97 4.89
CA LEU A 123 -8.04 -5.85 4.40
C LEU A 123 -8.58 -7.26 4.19
N VAL A 124 -8.27 -7.87 3.05
CA VAL A 124 -8.47 -9.32 2.86
C VAL A 124 -7.36 -10.05 3.61
N SER A 125 -7.69 -10.72 4.71
CA SER A 125 -6.75 -11.41 5.59
C SER A 125 -7.04 -12.90 5.61
N GLN A 126 -5.99 -13.74 5.53
CA GLN A 126 -6.10 -15.20 5.64
C GLN A 126 -6.05 -15.69 7.10
N GLN A 127 -5.87 -14.79 8.07
CA GLN A 127 -5.86 -15.16 9.48
C GLN A 127 -7.30 -15.36 9.97
N PRO A 128 -7.64 -16.53 10.53
CA PRO A 128 -8.96 -16.78 11.08
C PRO A 128 -9.20 -15.91 12.31
N VAL A 129 -10.35 -15.24 12.35
CA VAL A 129 -10.82 -14.48 13.51
C VAL A 129 -11.62 -15.45 14.38
N LEU A 130 -11.08 -15.76 15.55
CA LEU A 130 -11.76 -16.59 16.56
C LEU A 130 -12.83 -15.74 17.28
N GLN A 131 -13.91 -15.36 16.59
CA GLN A 131 -15.06 -14.72 17.21
C GLN A 131 -16.26 -15.67 17.18
N GLU A 132 -16.55 -16.28 18.33
CA GLU A 132 -17.75 -17.10 18.53
C GLU A 132 -18.97 -16.19 18.63
N LEU A 133 -19.83 -16.24 17.60
CA LEU A 133 -21.12 -15.53 17.60
C LEU A 133 -22.18 -16.40 18.30
N PRO A 134 -22.73 -15.97 19.46
CA PRO A 134 -23.67 -16.77 20.22
C PRO A 134 -24.97 -17.00 19.44
N ALA A 135 -25.56 -18.19 19.61
CA ALA A 135 -26.84 -18.52 19.00
C ALA A 135 -27.97 -17.65 19.60
N PRO A 136 -28.79 -16.99 18.78
CA PRO A 136 -29.92 -16.19 19.27
C PRO A 136 -31.00 -17.06 19.92
N GLU A 137 -31.76 -16.45 20.83
CA GLU A 137 -32.87 -17.11 21.51
C GLU A 137 -33.98 -17.52 20.53
N ILE A 138 -34.44 -18.77 20.64
CA ILE A 138 -35.53 -19.31 19.83
C ILE A 138 -36.85 -18.72 20.31
N ARG A 139 -37.53 -17.96 19.45
CA ARG A 139 -38.83 -17.36 19.74
C ARG A 139 -39.97 -18.32 19.40
N ALA A 140 -40.96 -18.43 20.27
CA ALA A 140 -42.17 -19.18 19.98
C ALA A 140 -43.05 -18.38 19.01
N VAL A 141 -43.22 -18.89 17.78
CA VAL A 141 -44.05 -18.26 16.75
C VAL A 141 -45.30 -19.10 16.48
N SER A 142 -46.45 -18.43 16.43
CA SER A 142 -47.74 -19.02 16.08
C SER A 142 -48.40 -18.23 14.96
N TRP A 143 -49.10 -18.91 14.06
CA TRP A 143 -49.81 -18.31 12.95
C TRP A 143 -51.30 -18.63 13.06
N PRO A 144 -52.20 -17.77 12.54
CA PRO A 144 -53.59 -18.12 12.36
C PRO A 144 -53.77 -19.13 11.21
N GLU A 145 -54.88 -19.86 11.20
CA GLU A 145 -55.29 -20.63 10.03
C GLU A 145 -55.67 -19.70 8.87
N PRO A 146 -55.42 -20.08 7.60
CA PRO A 146 -54.87 -21.37 7.11
C PRO A 146 -53.33 -21.47 7.12
N TYR A 147 -52.62 -20.42 7.52
CA TYR A 147 -51.16 -20.34 7.42
C TYR A 147 -50.43 -21.30 8.36
N ALA A 148 -51.00 -21.56 9.54
CA ALA A 148 -50.46 -22.55 10.47
C ALA A 148 -50.37 -23.95 9.83
N THR A 149 -51.43 -24.39 9.15
CA THR A 149 -51.46 -25.66 8.43
C THR A 149 -50.42 -25.68 7.30
N ALA A 150 -50.34 -24.61 6.50
CA ALA A 150 -49.36 -24.50 5.41
C ALA A 150 -47.91 -24.57 5.93
N VAL A 151 -47.57 -23.82 6.99
CA VAL A 151 -46.24 -23.84 7.62
C VAL A 151 -45.90 -25.25 8.13
N ASN A 152 -46.83 -25.92 8.82
CA ASN A 152 -46.62 -27.28 9.34
C ASN A 152 -46.41 -28.30 8.22
N SER A 153 -47.19 -28.20 7.14
CA SER A 153 -47.07 -29.05 5.96
C SER A 153 -45.72 -28.87 5.26
N VAL A 154 -45.25 -27.64 5.09
CA VAL A 154 -43.95 -27.37 4.44
C VAL A 154 -42.79 -27.83 5.32
N LEU A 155 -42.83 -27.52 6.63
CA LEU A 155 -41.77 -27.93 7.57
C LEU A 155 -41.69 -29.44 7.73
N SER A 156 -42.82 -30.14 7.86
CA SER A 156 -42.81 -31.61 8.00
C SER A 156 -42.22 -32.31 6.77
N ARG A 157 -42.49 -31.79 5.57
CA ARG A 157 -41.91 -32.30 4.32
C ARG A 157 -40.42 -32.04 4.19
N ALA A 158 -39.95 -30.84 4.57
CA ALA A 158 -38.53 -30.53 4.61
C ALA A 158 -37.80 -31.36 5.68
N TYR A 159 -38.42 -31.55 6.84
CA TYR A 159 -37.88 -32.35 7.94
C TYR A 159 -37.70 -33.82 7.55
N ALA A 160 -38.69 -34.41 6.87
CA ALA A 160 -38.65 -35.80 6.41
C ALA A 160 -37.51 -36.09 5.41
N THR A 161 -36.98 -35.07 4.73
CA THR A 161 -35.86 -35.20 3.77
C THR A 161 -34.53 -34.62 4.29
N SER A 162 -34.45 -34.33 5.59
CA SER A 162 -33.26 -33.74 6.24
C SER A 162 -32.66 -34.66 7.32
N ALA A 163 -31.36 -34.48 7.61
CA ALA A 163 -30.63 -35.26 8.61
C ALA A 163 -30.12 -34.40 9.80
N ASP A 164 -29.99 -33.09 9.60
CA ASP A 164 -29.47 -32.10 10.55
C ASP A 164 -30.07 -30.70 10.27
N ASN A 165 -29.75 -29.71 11.12
CA ASN A 165 -30.27 -28.35 10.97
C ASN A 165 -29.90 -27.71 9.62
N TYR A 166 -28.69 -27.95 9.12
CA TYR A 166 -28.21 -27.37 7.87
C TYR A 166 -28.89 -27.97 6.64
N SER A 167 -29.09 -29.28 6.61
CA SER A 167 -29.83 -29.99 5.56
C SER A 167 -31.33 -29.66 5.60
N LEU A 168 -31.92 -29.44 6.78
CA LEU A 168 -33.30 -28.93 6.91
C LEU A 168 -33.44 -27.57 6.23
N VAL A 169 -32.49 -26.66 6.48
CA VAL A 169 -32.48 -25.31 5.87
C VAL A 169 -32.32 -25.42 4.36
N ARG A 170 -31.39 -26.25 3.86
CA ARG A 170 -31.20 -26.46 2.42
C ARG A 170 -32.47 -26.98 1.75
N GLU A 171 -33.15 -27.96 2.34
CA GLU A 171 -34.41 -28.50 1.81
C GLU A 171 -35.55 -27.48 1.87
N LEU A 172 -35.62 -26.68 2.94
CA LEU A 172 -36.60 -25.60 3.08
C LEU A 172 -36.39 -24.53 2.00
N LEU A 173 -35.17 -24.00 1.88
CA LEU A 173 -34.82 -22.96 0.90
C LEU A 173 -35.02 -23.44 -0.55
N LYS A 174 -34.65 -24.70 -0.84
CA LYS A 174 -34.87 -25.32 -2.16
C LYS A 174 -36.34 -25.31 -2.55
N ARG A 175 -37.25 -25.67 -1.63
CA ARG A 175 -38.70 -25.66 -1.88
C ARG A 175 -39.25 -24.25 -2.11
N PHE A 176 -38.75 -23.25 -1.36
CA PHE A 176 -39.11 -21.85 -1.59
C PHE A 176 -38.48 -21.27 -2.86
N GLY A 177 -37.39 -21.83 -3.36
CA GLY A 177 -36.74 -21.43 -4.62
C GLY A 177 -37.29 -22.09 -5.87
N ASP A 178 -38.20 -23.04 -5.76
CA ASP A 178 -38.72 -23.79 -6.90
C ASP A 178 -39.58 -22.92 -7.83
N GLN A 179 -39.52 -23.20 -9.14
CA GLN A 179 -40.27 -22.47 -10.17
C GLN A 179 -41.75 -22.84 -10.17
N ASP A 180 -42.09 -24.07 -9.77
CA ASP A 180 -43.45 -24.56 -9.61
C ASP A 180 -43.71 -24.97 -8.14
N PRO A 181 -43.87 -24.00 -7.23
CA PRO A 181 -43.98 -24.28 -5.80
C PRO A 181 -45.34 -24.90 -5.45
N ASP A 182 -45.35 -25.78 -4.44
CA ASP A 182 -46.56 -26.37 -3.89
C ASP A 182 -47.60 -25.31 -3.45
N GLN A 183 -48.89 -25.68 -3.42
CA GLN A 183 -49.99 -24.78 -3.04
C GLN A 183 -49.77 -24.09 -1.67
N ASP A 184 -49.22 -24.81 -0.69
CA ASP A 184 -48.89 -24.25 0.63
C ASP A 184 -47.82 -23.15 0.53
N ILE A 185 -46.80 -23.37 -0.30
CA ILE A 185 -45.70 -22.42 -0.50
C ILE A 185 -46.20 -21.20 -1.27
N GLN A 186 -47.07 -21.40 -2.27
CA GLN A 186 -47.72 -20.30 -2.99
C GLN A 186 -48.52 -19.42 -2.03
N LEU A 187 -49.35 -20.02 -1.16
CA LEU A 187 -50.11 -19.29 -0.14
C LEU A 187 -49.19 -18.44 0.76
N LEU A 188 -48.08 -19.04 1.22
CA LEU A 188 -47.11 -18.34 2.07
C LEU A 188 -46.38 -17.23 1.31
N LYS A 189 -45.95 -17.44 0.06
CA LYS A 189 -45.30 -16.42 -0.77
C LYS A 189 -46.24 -15.25 -1.07
N THR A 190 -47.52 -15.52 -1.34
CA THR A 190 -48.50 -14.46 -1.62
C THR A 190 -48.77 -13.59 -0.39
N HIS A 191 -48.88 -14.18 0.80
CA HIS A 191 -49.18 -13.42 2.01
C HIS A 191 -47.95 -12.78 2.67
N PHE A 192 -46.81 -13.48 2.65
CA PHE A 192 -45.58 -13.06 3.33
C PHE A 192 -44.46 -12.63 2.37
N GLY A 193 -44.74 -12.34 1.10
CA GLY A 193 -43.70 -12.06 0.09
C GLY A 193 -42.65 -11.03 0.52
N GLU A 194 -43.08 -9.88 1.05
CA GLU A 194 -42.18 -8.82 1.54
C GLU A 194 -41.44 -9.19 2.84
N ARG A 195 -41.99 -10.14 3.61
CA ARG A 195 -41.44 -10.60 4.90
C ARG A 195 -40.92 -12.03 4.82
N LEU A 196 -40.64 -12.52 3.61
CA LEU A 196 -40.21 -13.89 3.38
C LEU A 196 -38.94 -14.25 4.17
N PRO A 197 -37.92 -13.37 4.27
CA PRO A 197 -36.75 -13.63 5.12
C PRO A 197 -37.15 -13.89 6.58
N GLN A 198 -38.02 -13.05 7.15
CA GLN A 198 -38.49 -13.20 8.52
C GLN A 198 -39.35 -14.46 8.70
N LEU A 199 -40.22 -14.79 7.73
CA LEU A 199 -41.00 -16.02 7.76
C LEU A 199 -40.10 -17.26 7.86
N LEU A 200 -38.99 -17.31 7.11
CA LEU A 200 -38.07 -18.44 7.13
C LEU A 200 -37.39 -18.58 8.51
N VAL A 201 -36.97 -17.48 9.12
CA VAL A 201 -36.44 -17.46 10.49
C VAL A 201 -37.48 -17.98 11.48
N ASP A 202 -38.72 -17.50 11.38
CA ASP A 202 -39.81 -17.90 12.26
C ASP A 202 -40.16 -19.39 12.09
N MET A 203 -40.14 -19.91 10.85
CA MET A 203 -40.34 -21.32 10.55
C MET A 203 -39.22 -22.21 11.14
N LEU A 204 -37.97 -21.75 11.10
CA LEU A 204 -36.84 -22.45 11.71
C LEU A 204 -36.91 -22.42 13.25
N ASN A 205 -37.27 -21.28 13.82
CA ASN A 205 -37.51 -21.16 15.26
C ASN A 205 -38.63 -22.12 15.72
N LYS A 206 -39.71 -22.26 14.93
CA LYS A 206 -40.76 -23.26 15.18
C LYS A 206 -40.21 -24.70 15.16
N ALA A 207 -39.26 -24.99 14.27
CA ALA A 207 -38.55 -26.28 14.22
C ALA A 207 -37.47 -26.44 15.31
N ARG A 208 -37.36 -25.49 16.25
CA ARG A 208 -36.31 -25.41 17.30
C ARG A 208 -34.90 -25.28 16.74
N VAL A 209 -34.75 -24.62 15.60
CA VAL A 209 -33.48 -24.28 14.99
C VAL A 209 -33.25 -22.79 15.17
N SER A 210 -32.13 -22.43 15.80
CA SER A 210 -31.75 -21.02 15.99
C SER A 210 -31.25 -20.45 14.66
N ALA A 211 -31.83 -19.32 14.27
CA ALA A 211 -31.53 -18.64 13.02
C ALA A 211 -31.71 -17.13 13.14
N THR A 212 -30.96 -16.37 12.34
CA THR A 212 -31.10 -14.92 12.24
C THR A 212 -30.84 -14.44 10.82
N LEU A 213 -31.34 -13.26 10.48
CA LEU A 213 -31.01 -12.59 9.24
C LEU A 213 -29.65 -11.91 9.39
N VAL A 214 -28.82 -12.02 8.37
CA VAL A 214 -27.54 -11.31 8.30
C VAL A 214 -27.43 -10.64 6.94
N TYR A 215 -26.62 -9.60 6.83
CA TYR A 215 -26.56 -8.78 5.63
C TYR A 215 -25.15 -8.81 5.04
N GLY A 216 -25.05 -9.35 3.82
CA GLY A 216 -23.80 -9.47 3.08
C GLY A 216 -23.64 -8.38 2.03
N LEU A 217 -22.43 -7.85 1.88
CA LEU A 217 -22.03 -6.95 0.82
C LEU A 217 -21.14 -7.70 -0.17
N PRO A 218 -21.59 -7.95 -1.42
CA PRO A 218 -20.72 -8.48 -2.46
C PRO A 218 -19.67 -7.44 -2.83
N LEU A 219 -18.40 -7.79 -2.68
CA LEU A 219 -17.26 -6.94 -2.98
C LEU A 219 -16.82 -7.11 -4.43
N GLU A 220 -16.99 -6.04 -5.21
CA GLU A 220 -16.64 -6.00 -6.63
C GLU A 220 -16.01 -4.66 -7.00
N ASP A 221 -14.89 -4.70 -7.71
CA ASP A 221 -14.11 -3.49 -7.97
C ASP A 221 -14.87 -2.50 -8.87
N GLY A 222 -14.82 -1.22 -8.50
CA GLY A 222 -15.45 -0.12 -9.22
C GLY A 222 -16.98 -0.10 -9.18
N ARG A 223 -17.63 -0.97 -8.40
CA ARG A 223 -19.09 -0.97 -8.26
C ARG A 223 -19.56 0.20 -7.38
N ARG A 224 -20.69 0.78 -7.78
CA ARG A 224 -21.37 1.88 -7.07
C ARG A 224 -22.83 1.56 -6.87
N ARG A 225 -23.45 2.18 -5.87
CA ARG A 225 -24.88 2.06 -5.55
C ARG A 225 -25.35 0.61 -5.34
N GLN A 226 -24.49 -0.21 -4.75
CA GLN A 226 -24.81 -1.59 -4.36
C GLN A 226 -25.73 -1.60 -3.14
N GLN A 227 -26.51 -2.66 -2.99
CA GLN A 227 -27.35 -2.93 -1.83
C GLN A 227 -26.81 -4.15 -1.09
N LEU A 228 -27.16 -4.28 0.18
CA LEU A 228 -26.87 -5.48 0.94
C LEU A 228 -27.77 -6.63 0.50
N VAL A 229 -27.19 -7.81 0.38
CA VAL A 229 -27.90 -9.06 0.12
C VAL A 229 -28.34 -9.63 1.46
N THR A 230 -29.63 -9.92 1.58
CA THR A 230 -30.17 -10.55 2.80
C THR A 230 -29.85 -12.04 2.79
N MET A 231 -29.24 -12.52 3.86
CA MET A 231 -28.84 -13.90 4.06
C MET A 231 -29.38 -14.43 5.39
N LEU A 232 -29.29 -15.74 5.56
CA LEU A 232 -29.80 -16.45 6.73
C LEU A 232 -28.65 -17.18 7.42
N ARG A 233 -28.29 -16.78 8.64
CA ARG A 233 -27.35 -17.52 9.47
C ARG A 233 -28.12 -18.52 10.32
N VAL A 234 -27.63 -19.76 10.39
CA VAL A 234 -28.24 -20.85 11.15
C VAL A 234 -27.22 -21.52 12.04
N TRP A 235 -27.61 -21.87 13.26
CA TRP A 235 -26.74 -22.54 14.22
C TRP A 235 -27.04 -24.03 14.35
N SER A 236 -25.97 -24.81 14.50
CA SER A 236 -25.99 -26.23 14.86
C SER A 236 -24.93 -26.47 15.94
N GLY A 237 -25.38 -26.52 17.19
CA GLY A 237 -24.48 -26.49 18.35
C GLY A 237 -23.73 -25.16 18.43
N ASP A 238 -22.40 -25.23 18.54
CA ASP A 238 -21.51 -24.07 18.64
C ASP A 238 -21.06 -23.54 17.26
N SER A 239 -21.45 -24.21 16.17
CA SER A 239 -21.14 -23.81 14.80
C SER A 239 -22.30 -23.04 14.16
N SER A 240 -21.98 -22.15 13.22
CA SER A 240 -22.98 -21.49 12.38
C SER A 240 -22.58 -21.51 10.91
N GLU A 241 -23.57 -21.62 10.02
CA GLU A 241 -23.41 -21.50 8.57
C GLU A 241 -24.35 -20.41 8.04
N VAL A 242 -23.90 -19.70 6.99
CA VAL A 242 -24.70 -18.67 6.31
C VAL A 242 -25.23 -19.22 4.99
N PHE A 243 -26.54 -19.07 4.79
CA PHE A 243 -27.28 -19.53 3.61
C PHE A 243 -27.87 -18.33 2.86
N ARG A 244 -27.91 -18.43 1.53
CA ARG A 244 -28.57 -17.42 0.69
C ARG A 244 -30.06 -17.70 0.59
N LEU A 245 -30.86 -16.63 0.54
CA LEU A 245 -32.30 -16.73 0.37
C LEU A 245 -32.69 -16.93 -1.11
N PRO A 246 -33.84 -17.55 -1.40
CA PRO A 246 -34.27 -17.81 -2.76
C PRO A 246 -34.76 -16.52 -3.44
N GLY A 247 -34.37 -16.30 -4.70
CA GLY A 247 -34.79 -15.14 -5.49
C GLY A 247 -33.81 -13.96 -5.51
N GLU A 248 -32.74 -14.01 -4.73
CA GLU A 248 -31.62 -13.06 -4.83
C GLU A 248 -30.82 -13.30 -6.14
N PRO A 249 -30.43 -12.25 -6.90
CA PRO A 249 -29.75 -12.41 -8.19
C PRO A 249 -28.48 -13.27 -8.10
N VAL A 250 -28.33 -14.20 -9.05
CA VAL A 250 -27.23 -15.18 -9.13
C VAL A 250 -25.95 -14.58 -9.77
N GLU A 251 -26.05 -13.39 -10.36
CA GLU A 251 -24.98 -12.79 -11.15
C GLU A 251 -23.87 -12.16 -10.29
N SER A 252 -23.02 -12.99 -9.67
CA SER A 252 -21.55 -12.77 -9.56
C SER A 252 -20.80 -13.63 -8.54
N LEU A 253 -21.26 -14.82 -8.12
CA LEU A 253 -20.51 -15.59 -7.09
C LEU A 253 -20.12 -17.02 -7.52
N THR A 254 -19.74 -17.16 -8.78
CA THR A 254 -19.03 -18.35 -9.26
C THR A 254 -17.51 -18.14 -9.17
N ARG A 255 -16.96 -18.17 -7.95
CA ARG A 255 -15.73 -18.95 -7.59
C ARG A 255 -15.01 -18.54 -6.30
N ASP A 256 -15.22 -17.35 -5.74
CA ASP A 256 -14.37 -16.87 -4.63
C ASP A 256 -15.14 -16.58 -3.33
N PRO A 257 -14.93 -17.37 -2.25
CA PRO A 257 -15.41 -17.03 -0.91
C PRO A 257 -14.93 -15.65 -0.41
N GLU A 258 -13.79 -15.15 -0.93
CA GLU A 258 -13.15 -13.87 -0.57
C GLU A 258 -13.87 -12.61 -1.12
N SER A 259 -15.09 -12.77 -1.67
CA SER A 259 -15.83 -11.67 -2.33
C SER A 259 -17.13 -11.28 -1.63
N MET A 260 -17.43 -11.80 -0.44
CA MET A 260 -18.63 -11.46 0.32
C MET A 260 -18.26 -11.04 1.74
N LEU A 261 -18.43 -9.76 2.05
CA LEU A 261 -18.23 -9.20 3.38
C LEU A 261 -19.57 -9.24 4.13
N LEU A 262 -19.66 -9.87 5.30
CA LEU A 262 -20.84 -9.71 6.15
C LEU A 262 -20.79 -8.33 6.82
N TRP A 263 -21.65 -7.41 6.37
CA TRP A 263 -21.73 -6.06 6.90
C TRP A 263 -22.40 -6.02 8.27
N GLU A 264 -23.41 -6.86 8.48
CA GLU A 264 -24.11 -7.03 9.75
C GLU A 264 -24.26 -8.52 10.04
N GLN A 265 -23.87 -8.95 11.24
CA GLN A 265 -23.70 -10.36 11.60
C GLN A 265 -24.63 -10.85 12.72
N HIS A 266 -25.29 -9.94 13.44
CA HIS A 266 -26.02 -10.20 14.69
C HIS A 266 -27.55 -10.20 14.49
N GLY A 267 -28.04 -9.83 13.30
CA GLY A 267 -29.47 -9.68 13.02
C GLY A 267 -30.08 -8.40 13.58
N ALA A 268 -29.26 -7.39 13.85
CA ALA A 268 -29.71 -6.05 14.17
C ALA A 268 -30.11 -5.28 12.89
N PRO A 269 -30.98 -4.26 13.00
CA PRO A 269 -31.27 -3.39 11.87
C PRO A 269 -30.01 -2.67 11.37
N VAL A 270 -29.72 -2.81 10.08
CA VAL A 270 -28.56 -2.15 9.44
C VAL A 270 -28.64 -0.63 9.54
N LEU A 271 -29.84 -0.07 9.45
CA LEU A 271 -30.07 1.38 9.48
C LEU A 271 -31.33 1.69 10.28
N ASP A 272 -31.19 2.59 11.24
CA ASP A 272 -32.30 3.20 11.99
C ASP A 272 -32.20 4.73 11.89
N VAL A 273 -33.32 5.38 11.53
CA VAL A 273 -33.39 6.83 11.31
C VAL A 273 -34.57 7.39 12.10
N MET A 274 -34.26 8.22 13.10
CA MET A 274 -35.23 9.02 13.83
C MET A 274 -35.19 10.48 13.36
N GLY A 275 -36.35 11.11 13.20
CA GLY A 275 -36.47 12.50 12.71
C GLY A 275 -36.46 12.66 11.18
N GLY A 276 -36.58 11.56 10.43
CA GLY A 276 -36.66 11.56 8.97
C GLY A 276 -37.45 10.39 8.39
N ARG A 277 -37.57 10.36 7.06
CA ARG A 277 -38.28 9.32 6.28
C ARG A 277 -37.54 8.96 5.00
N ASP A 278 -38.06 7.96 4.31
CA ASP A 278 -37.59 7.49 3.01
C ASP A 278 -36.08 7.17 3.05
N SER A 279 -35.65 6.56 4.16
CA SER A 279 -34.25 6.26 4.44
C SER A 279 -33.76 5.08 3.61
N GLY A 280 -32.57 5.22 3.04
CA GLY A 280 -31.90 4.16 2.31
C GLY A 280 -30.40 4.19 2.54
N ILE A 281 -29.77 3.03 2.39
CA ILE A 281 -28.31 2.87 2.41
C ILE A 281 -27.84 2.29 1.08
N ARG A 282 -26.75 2.84 0.54
CA ARG A 282 -26.12 2.38 -0.69
C ARG A 282 -24.63 2.26 -0.48
N PHE A 283 -24.01 1.30 -1.17
CA PHE A 283 -22.59 1.02 -1.04
C PHE A 283 -21.84 1.29 -2.34
N SER A 284 -20.66 1.87 -2.22
CA SER A 284 -19.69 2.00 -3.30
C SER A 284 -18.37 1.41 -2.83
N MET A 285 -17.67 0.72 -3.72
CA MET A 285 -16.42 0.07 -3.35
C MET A 285 -15.39 0.17 -4.46
N ILE A 286 -14.13 0.27 -4.04
CA ILE A 286 -12.96 0.28 -4.92
C ILE A 286 -11.93 -0.66 -4.33
N LYS A 287 -11.40 -1.55 -5.16
CA LYS A 287 -10.28 -2.42 -4.82
C LYS A 287 -8.98 -1.66 -5.00
N ARG A 288 -8.13 -1.68 -3.99
CA ARG A 288 -6.75 -1.18 -4.05
C ARG A 288 -5.82 -2.33 -3.73
N GLU A 289 -4.87 -2.57 -4.62
CA GLU A 289 -3.76 -3.45 -4.33
C GLU A 289 -2.63 -2.61 -3.77
N GLU A 290 -2.45 -2.71 -2.45
CA GLU A 290 -1.35 -2.03 -1.79
C GLU A 290 -0.35 -3.05 -1.30
N SER A 291 0.92 -2.66 -1.23
CA SER A 291 1.91 -3.47 -0.54
C SER A 291 1.50 -3.57 0.93
N THR A 292 1.46 -4.80 1.46
CA THR A 292 1.32 -5.23 2.88
C THR A 292 1.65 -4.19 3.95
N TYR A 293 2.66 -3.37 3.70
CA TYR A 293 3.26 -2.46 4.66
C TYR A 293 2.42 -1.22 5.05
N ALA A 294 1.72 -0.56 4.11
CA ALA A 294 1.14 0.77 4.39
C ALA A 294 0.09 0.73 5.52
N ASN A 295 -0.69 -0.33 5.57
CA ASN A 295 -1.78 -0.49 6.54
C ASN A 295 -1.31 -1.00 7.90
N ILE A 296 -0.38 -1.97 7.91
CA ILE A 296 0.18 -2.52 9.16
C ILE A 296 0.90 -1.40 9.93
N ALA A 297 1.59 -0.49 9.23
CA ALA A 297 2.27 0.64 9.85
C ALA A 297 1.32 1.69 10.45
N GLU A 298 0.15 1.92 9.86
CA GLU A 298 -0.85 2.86 10.39
C GLU A 298 -1.58 2.24 11.61
N ASN A 299 -1.95 0.96 11.54
CA ASN A 299 -2.63 0.26 12.65
C ASN A 299 -1.74 -0.05 13.86
N LEU A 300 -0.45 -0.32 13.67
CA LEU A 300 0.47 -0.53 14.80
C LEU A 300 0.81 0.79 15.52
N SER A 301 0.69 1.93 14.83
CA SER A 301 1.02 3.24 15.39
C SER A 301 0.04 3.72 16.47
N SER A 302 -1.17 3.16 16.51
CA SER A 302 -2.19 3.50 17.52
C SER A 302 -2.00 2.74 18.85
N GLN A 303 -1.24 1.64 18.88
CA GLN A 303 -1.23 0.75 20.06
C GLN A 303 0.09 0.67 20.83
N HIS A 304 1.26 0.98 20.25
CA HIS A 304 2.54 0.92 20.99
C HIS A 304 3.45 2.13 20.74
N ASP A 305 3.35 3.10 21.64
CA ASP A 305 4.24 4.24 21.79
C ASP A 305 5.60 3.78 22.36
N PHE A 306 6.69 4.04 21.63
CA PHE A 306 8.05 4.36 22.15
C PHE A 306 9.09 4.54 21.03
N LEU A 307 8.79 4.18 19.77
CA LEU A 307 9.63 4.48 18.60
C LEU A 307 8.78 5.03 17.43
N ASN A 308 8.12 6.16 17.69
CA ASN A 308 7.20 6.89 16.80
C ASN A 308 7.86 7.55 15.55
N PHE A 309 8.80 6.86 14.89
CA PHE A 309 9.41 7.27 13.62
C PHE A 309 9.10 6.24 12.52
N SER A 310 7.82 5.98 12.26
CA SER A 310 7.45 5.25 11.04
C SER A 310 7.39 6.26 9.89
N ILE A 311 8.30 6.15 8.93
CA ILE A 311 8.31 6.99 7.71
C ILE A 311 6.96 6.92 6.96
N HIS A 312 6.15 5.90 7.24
CA HIS A 312 4.90 5.62 6.55
C HIS A 312 3.68 6.31 7.18
N SER A 313 3.82 6.88 8.38
CA SER A 313 2.79 7.78 8.93
C SER A 313 2.89 9.20 8.36
N LEU A 314 3.96 9.50 7.62
CA LEU A 314 4.13 10.79 6.96
C LEU A 314 3.17 10.91 5.75
N PRO A 315 2.72 12.13 5.41
CA PRO A 315 2.01 12.37 4.15
C PRO A 315 2.76 11.77 2.95
N ILE A 316 2.03 11.27 1.96
CA ILE A 316 2.59 10.57 0.78
C ILE A 316 3.69 11.39 0.08
N GLU A 317 3.53 12.72 0.05
CA GLU A 317 4.50 13.65 -0.52
C GLU A 317 5.86 13.62 0.22
N GLU A 318 5.83 13.61 1.56
CA GLU A 318 7.02 13.51 2.41
C GLU A 318 7.70 12.14 2.28
N GLN A 319 6.91 11.07 2.13
CA GLN A 319 7.44 9.72 1.93
C GLN A 319 8.27 9.59 0.65
N ALA A 320 7.87 10.27 -0.43
CA ALA A 320 8.61 10.25 -1.69
C ALA A 320 10.03 10.84 -1.55
N MET A 321 10.18 11.87 -0.72
CA MET A 321 11.49 12.44 -0.39
C MET A 321 12.35 11.45 0.39
N PHE A 322 11.78 10.80 1.42
CA PHE A 322 12.51 9.80 2.20
C PHE A 322 12.91 8.57 1.39
N LYS A 323 12.03 8.05 0.51
CA LYS A 323 12.36 6.98 -0.43
C LYS A 323 13.60 7.31 -1.26
N THR A 324 13.70 8.56 -1.70
CA THR A 324 14.81 9.04 -2.52
C THR A 324 16.11 9.15 -1.71
N ILE A 325 16.04 9.71 -0.50
CA ILE A 325 17.21 9.85 0.40
C ILE A 325 17.79 8.50 0.79
N LEU A 326 16.94 7.53 1.12
CA LEU A 326 17.36 6.20 1.54
C LEU A 326 18.06 5.40 0.43
N LEU A 327 17.87 5.75 -0.85
CA LEU A 327 18.59 5.12 -1.97
C LEU A 327 20.02 5.65 -2.16
N ILE A 328 20.37 6.82 -1.59
CA ILE A 328 21.69 7.45 -1.79
C ILE A 328 22.84 6.53 -1.36
N PRO A 329 22.79 5.85 -0.19
CA PRO A 329 23.85 4.93 0.22
C PRO A 329 24.04 3.74 -0.74
N ILE A 330 22.98 3.26 -1.39
CA ILE A 330 23.09 2.24 -2.44
C ILE A 330 23.87 2.78 -3.64
N GLY A 331 23.55 4.00 -4.09
CA GLY A 331 24.32 4.66 -5.14
C GLY A 331 25.81 4.79 -4.76
N ALA A 332 26.10 5.18 -3.53
CA ALA A 332 27.47 5.28 -3.01
C ALA A 332 28.20 3.92 -2.98
N LEU A 333 27.51 2.83 -2.63
CA LEU A 333 28.05 1.47 -2.67
C LEU A 333 28.46 1.08 -4.09
N ILE A 334 27.59 1.33 -5.08
CA ILE A 334 27.91 1.07 -6.50
C ILE A 334 29.14 1.88 -6.95
N VAL A 335 29.23 3.16 -6.58
CA VAL A 335 30.42 3.97 -6.87
C VAL A 335 31.67 3.39 -6.22
N CYS A 336 31.60 2.96 -4.96
CA CYS A 336 32.73 2.35 -4.27
C CYS A 336 33.19 1.07 -4.97
N ILE A 337 32.27 0.20 -5.38
CA ILE A 337 32.58 -1.02 -6.14
C ILE A 337 33.30 -0.67 -7.45
N LEU A 338 32.74 0.24 -8.25
CA LEU A 338 33.27 0.60 -9.55
C LEU A 338 34.62 1.33 -9.46
N ARG A 339 34.82 2.16 -8.43
CA ARG A 339 36.06 2.92 -8.26
C ARG A 339 37.18 2.09 -7.61
N VAL A 340 36.86 1.30 -6.58
CA VAL A 340 37.87 0.58 -5.79
C VAL A 340 38.17 -0.79 -6.40
N LEU A 341 37.15 -1.57 -6.78
CA LEU A 341 37.34 -2.93 -7.31
C LEU A 341 37.60 -2.91 -8.82
N VAL A 342 36.80 -2.17 -9.59
CA VAL A 342 36.97 -2.12 -11.05
C VAL A 342 38.10 -1.17 -11.45
N GLY A 343 38.14 0.03 -10.89
CA GLY A 343 39.16 1.04 -11.17
C GLY A 343 38.75 2.09 -12.20
N ILE A 344 37.44 2.35 -12.33
CA ILE A 344 36.94 3.40 -13.24
C ILE A 344 37.37 4.76 -12.69
N ARG A 345 37.93 5.61 -13.57
CA ARG A 345 38.27 7.00 -13.23
C ARG A 345 37.00 7.84 -13.31
N THR A 346 36.63 8.44 -12.19
CA THR A 346 35.47 9.32 -12.08
C THR A 346 35.92 10.68 -11.55
N SER A 347 35.20 11.74 -11.90
CA SER A 347 35.43 13.07 -11.33
C SER A 347 34.85 13.12 -9.90
N GLY A 348 35.63 12.65 -8.94
CA GLY A 348 35.21 12.53 -7.54
C GLY A 348 34.42 11.25 -7.22
N THR A 349 34.07 11.08 -5.95
CA THR A 349 33.26 9.94 -5.45
C THR A 349 31.77 10.27 -5.39
N PHE A 350 31.43 11.52 -5.11
CA PHE A 350 30.06 11.94 -4.87
C PHE A 350 29.31 12.30 -6.16
N MET A 351 30.05 12.81 -7.16
CA MET A 351 29.47 13.32 -8.39
C MET A 351 28.64 12.27 -9.17
N PRO A 352 29.09 11.01 -9.36
CA PRO A 352 28.27 10.02 -10.07
C PRO A 352 26.95 9.72 -9.34
N VAL A 353 26.96 9.75 -7.99
CA VAL A 353 25.74 9.55 -7.17
C VAL A 353 24.76 10.70 -7.40
N LEU A 354 25.24 11.95 -7.42
CA LEU A 354 24.40 13.11 -7.68
C LEU A 354 23.80 13.07 -9.10
N ILE A 355 24.59 12.69 -10.11
CA ILE A 355 24.09 12.55 -11.49
C ILE A 355 23.02 11.46 -11.57
N ALA A 356 23.23 10.32 -10.90
CA ALA A 356 22.21 9.25 -10.83
C ALA A 356 20.92 9.75 -10.17
N LEU A 357 21.03 10.54 -9.11
CA LEU A 357 19.90 11.14 -8.41
C LEU A 357 19.11 12.12 -9.30
N ALA A 358 19.81 12.89 -10.15
CA ALA A 358 19.16 13.73 -11.15
C ALA A 358 18.37 12.90 -12.18
N PHE A 359 18.90 11.75 -12.60
CA PHE A 359 18.20 10.83 -13.52
C PHE A 359 16.98 10.17 -12.89
N ILE A 360 17.00 9.88 -11.58
CA ILE A 360 15.81 9.35 -10.86
C ILE A 360 14.64 10.33 -10.96
N GLN A 361 14.91 11.64 -10.90
CA GLN A 361 13.85 12.65 -10.96
C GLN A 361 13.40 12.99 -12.39
N THR A 362 14.31 12.93 -13.37
CA THR A 362 14.04 13.37 -14.74
C THR A 362 13.67 12.26 -15.73
N SER A 363 13.93 11.00 -15.38
CA SER A 363 14.01 9.83 -16.28
C SER A 363 15.39 9.68 -16.92
N LEU A 364 15.83 8.43 -17.13
CA LEU A 364 17.18 8.14 -17.62
C LEU A 364 17.44 8.73 -19.01
N VAL A 365 16.48 8.60 -19.93
CA VAL A 365 16.68 8.98 -21.35
C VAL A 365 16.72 10.49 -21.49
N THR A 366 15.71 11.18 -20.93
CA THR A 366 15.64 12.65 -21.00
C THR A 366 16.76 13.28 -20.18
N GLY A 367 17.05 12.72 -19.00
CA GLY A 367 18.15 13.14 -18.14
C GLY A 367 19.50 12.99 -18.81
N LEU A 368 19.77 11.88 -19.50
CA LEU A 368 21.03 11.64 -20.22
C LEU A 368 21.21 12.64 -21.37
N VAL A 369 20.17 12.83 -22.20
CA VAL A 369 20.20 13.78 -23.31
C VAL A 369 20.38 15.22 -22.79
N GLY A 370 19.62 15.60 -21.78
CA GLY A 370 19.72 16.92 -21.13
C GLY A 370 21.10 17.14 -20.51
N PHE A 371 21.62 16.16 -19.78
CA PHE A 371 22.96 16.21 -19.18
C PHE A 371 24.03 16.44 -20.25
N LEU A 372 24.04 15.63 -21.31
CA LEU A 372 25.03 15.74 -22.37
C LEU A 372 24.96 17.08 -23.09
N LEU A 373 23.75 17.56 -23.42
CA LEU A 373 23.54 18.85 -24.07
C LEU A 373 24.05 19.98 -23.18
N VAL A 374 23.58 20.05 -21.93
CA VAL A 374 23.91 21.16 -21.03
C VAL A 374 25.40 21.15 -20.67
N VAL A 375 26.01 19.98 -20.43
CA VAL A 375 27.45 19.87 -20.16
C VAL A 375 28.27 20.26 -21.39
N ALA A 376 27.94 19.77 -22.58
CA ALA A 376 28.65 20.13 -23.80
C ALA A 376 28.57 21.64 -24.09
N THR A 377 27.37 22.22 -24.03
CA THR A 377 27.19 23.66 -24.26
C THR A 377 27.85 24.49 -23.15
N GLY A 378 27.76 24.09 -21.88
CA GLY A 378 28.40 24.77 -20.76
C GLY A 378 29.93 24.79 -20.88
N LEU A 379 30.54 23.68 -21.31
CA LEU A 379 31.98 23.59 -21.58
C LEU A 379 32.40 24.49 -22.75
N LEU A 380 31.62 24.52 -23.84
CA LEU A 380 31.87 25.40 -24.99
C LEU A 380 31.85 26.88 -24.59
N ILE A 381 30.84 27.28 -23.82
CA ILE A 381 30.68 28.67 -23.38
C ILE A 381 31.79 29.05 -22.41
N ARG A 382 32.19 28.17 -21.50
CA ARG A 382 33.35 28.44 -20.64
C ARG A 382 34.63 28.58 -21.46
N SER A 383 34.87 27.73 -22.46
CA SER A 383 36.02 27.85 -23.36
C SER A 383 36.04 29.18 -24.13
N TYR A 384 34.87 29.77 -24.39
CA TYR A 384 34.76 31.10 -24.95
C TYR A 384 35.06 32.18 -23.89
N LEU A 385 34.44 32.09 -22.71
CA LEU A 385 34.63 33.03 -21.60
C LEU A 385 36.05 33.03 -21.03
N SER A 386 36.80 31.92 -21.11
CA SER A 386 38.18 31.85 -20.64
C SER A 386 39.14 32.69 -21.48
N ARG A 387 38.78 33.02 -22.73
CA ARG A 387 39.52 33.98 -23.57
C ARG A 387 39.29 35.42 -23.15
N LEU A 388 38.25 35.67 -22.37
CA LEU A 388 37.99 36.97 -21.78
C LEU A 388 38.77 37.02 -20.46
N ASN A 389 39.53 38.10 -20.25
CA ASN A 389 40.33 38.32 -19.03
C ASN A 389 39.44 38.65 -17.82
N LEU A 390 38.49 37.77 -17.51
CA LEU A 390 37.55 37.88 -16.41
C LEU A 390 38.16 37.35 -15.11
N LEU A 391 37.84 38.02 -14.01
CA LEU A 391 38.09 37.52 -12.65
C LEU A 391 37.42 36.15 -12.46
N LEU A 392 38.05 35.27 -11.68
CA LEU A 392 37.59 33.89 -11.44
C LEU A 392 36.11 33.84 -11.01
N VAL A 393 35.71 34.73 -10.09
CA VAL A 393 34.34 34.80 -9.57
C VAL A 393 33.34 35.18 -10.66
N ALA A 394 33.64 36.20 -11.47
CA ALA A 394 32.77 36.65 -12.55
C ALA A 394 32.60 35.55 -13.63
N ARG A 395 33.65 34.77 -13.88
CA ARG A 395 33.63 33.65 -14.82
C ARG A 395 32.68 32.54 -14.35
N ILE A 396 32.77 32.13 -13.08
CA ILE A 396 31.92 31.07 -12.52
C ILE A 396 30.44 31.49 -12.54
N THR A 397 30.14 32.72 -12.11
CA THR A 397 28.77 33.25 -12.12
C THR A 397 28.18 33.29 -13.54
N ALA A 398 28.96 33.73 -14.53
CA ALA A 398 28.50 33.78 -15.92
C ALA A 398 28.17 32.38 -16.49
N VAL A 399 28.96 31.36 -16.15
CA VAL A 399 28.68 29.97 -16.54
C VAL A 399 27.37 29.50 -15.91
N ILE A 400 27.16 29.72 -14.62
CA ILE A 400 25.92 29.31 -13.92
C ILE A 400 24.69 29.97 -14.54
N ILE A 401 24.72 31.30 -14.77
CA ILE A 401 23.61 32.04 -15.38
C ILE A 401 23.28 31.48 -16.77
N THR A 402 24.29 31.19 -17.56
CA THR A 402 24.09 30.69 -18.93
C THR A 402 23.53 29.27 -18.92
N VAL A 403 23.97 28.42 -17.99
CA VAL A 403 23.42 27.07 -17.81
C VAL A 403 21.94 27.13 -17.42
N ILE A 404 21.57 28.01 -16.49
CA ILE A 404 20.17 28.21 -16.10
C ILE A 404 19.35 28.64 -17.32
N ALA A 405 19.85 29.58 -18.12
CA ALA A 405 19.18 30.03 -19.34
C ALA A 405 18.97 28.89 -20.36
N ILE A 406 19.98 28.06 -20.60
CA ILE A 406 19.89 26.90 -21.51
C ILE A 406 18.85 25.89 -21.02
N ILE A 407 18.88 25.54 -19.74
CA ILE A 407 17.91 24.61 -19.14
C ILE A 407 16.49 25.17 -19.26
N SER A 408 16.32 26.47 -19.05
CA SER A 408 15.03 27.16 -19.14
C SER A 408 14.48 27.12 -20.56
N ILE A 409 15.32 27.43 -21.56
CA ILE A 409 14.96 27.34 -22.98
C ILE A 409 14.62 25.89 -23.36
N PHE A 410 15.43 24.92 -22.93
CA PHE A 410 15.19 23.51 -23.20
C PHE A 410 13.87 23.01 -22.62
N SER A 411 13.53 23.42 -21.38
CA SER A 411 12.26 23.05 -20.74
C SER A 411 11.05 23.59 -21.51
N VAL A 412 11.11 24.86 -21.94
CA VAL A 412 10.05 25.48 -22.76
C VAL A 412 9.91 24.81 -24.13
N LEU A 413 11.03 24.46 -24.77
CA LEU A 413 11.02 23.73 -26.05
C LEU A 413 10.47 22.32 -25.89
N SER A 414 10.87 21.60 -24.85
CA SER A 414 10.41 20.24 -24.55
C SER A 414 8.89 20.20 -24.31
N PHE A 415 8.35 21.22 -23.61
CA PHE A 415 6.91 21.40 -23.42
C PHE A 415 6.16 21.54 -24.76
N LYS A 416 6.68 22.35 -25.69
CA LYS A 416 6.05 22.53 -27.02
C LYS A 416 6.09 21.26 -27.89
N VAL A 417 7.05 20.37 -27.68
CA VAL A 417 7.21 19.11 -28.43
C VAL A 417 6.35 17.98 -27.83
N GLY A 418 5.59 18.24 -26.75
CA GLY A 418 4.74 17.24 -26.10
C GLY A 418 5.51 16.27 -25.19
N LEU A 419 6.79 16.53 -24.94
CA LEU A 419 7.61 15.81 -23.98
C LEU A 419 7.34 16.40 -22.58
N THR A 420 6.26 15.95 -21.93
CA THR A 420 5.87 16.41 -20.59
C THR A 420 6.92 16.10 -19.51
N GLU A 421 7.88 15.22 -19.78
CA GLU A 421 9.01 14.92 -18.90
C GLU A 421 10.02 16.09 -18.80
N GLY A 422 10.15 16.95 -19.83
CA GLY A 422 11.06 18.10 -19.79
C GLY A 422 10.63 19.24 -18.86
N LEU A 423 9.39 19.18 -18.35
CA LEU A 423 8.88 20.09 -17.33
C LEU A 423 9.33 19.69 -15.90
N LYS A 424 9.82 18.46 -15.69
CA LYS A 424 10.18 17.93 -14.37
C LYS A 424 11.59 18.34 -13.89
N ILE A 425 12.23 19.32 -14.53
CA ILE A 425 13.53 19.82 -14.07
C ILE A 425 13.31 20.71 -12.84
N THR A 426 13.35 20.09 -11.65
CA THR A 426 13.30 20.79 -10.37
C THR A 426 14.63 21.50 -10.07
N PHE A 427 14.67 22.34 -9.02
CA PHE A 427 15.90 23.04 -8.61
C PHE A 427 17.07 22.10 -8.32
N PHE A 428 16.79 20.89 -7.85
CA PHE A 428 17.82 19.99 -7.34
C PHE A 428 18.69 19.36 -8.46
N PRO A 429 18.14 18.73 -9.51
CA PRO A 429 18.90 18.36 -10.72
C PRO A 429 19.61 19.55 -11.36
N MET A 430 19.00 20.74 -11.37
CA MET A 430 19.63 21.95 -11.90
C MET A 430 20.92 22.30 -11.15
N ILE A 431 20.89 22.32 -9.81
CA ILE A 431 22.08 22.58 -8.97
C ILE A 431 23.17 21.54 -9.22
N ILE A 432 22.79 20.26 -9.31
CA ILE A 432 23.72 19.16 -9.58
C ILE A 432 24.40 19.32 -10.94
N LEU A 433 23.63 19.67 -11.98
CA LEU A 433 24.14 19.91 -13.32
C LEU A 433 25.10 21.10 -13.35
N SER A 434 24.73 22.22 -12.72
CA SER A 434 25.59 23.41 -12.63
C SER A 434 26.90 23.09 -11.92
N TRP A 435 26.86 22.41 -10.78
CA TRP A 435 28.04 21.94 -10.05
C TRP A 435 28.91 21.01 -10.90
N THR A 436 28.25 20.12 -11.66
CA THR A 436 28.93 19.19 -12.56
C THR A 436 29.72 19.93 -13.63
N ILE A 437 29.11 20.94 -14.23
CA ILE A 437 29.73 21.77 -15.26
C ILE A 437 30.89 22.59 -14.70
N GLU A 438 30.72 23.16 -13.51
CA GLU A 438 31.80 23.87 -12.81
C GLU A 438 33.02 22.96 -12.62
N ARG A 439 32.82 21.78 -12.01
CA ARG A 439 33.89 20.81 -11.74
C ARG A 439 34.57 20.31 -13.02
N MET A 440 33.77 19.91 -14.01
CA MET A 440 34.30 19.40 -15.29
C MET A 440 35.09 20.45 -16.04
N SER A 441 34.73 21.71 -15.88
CA SER A 441 35.33 22.76 -16.65
C SER A 441 36.54 23.41 -15.96
N ILE A 442 36.69 23.23 -14.63
CA ILE A 442 37.98 23.37 -13.93
C ILE A 442 38.92 22.26 -14.38
N LEU A 443 38.46 21.01 -14.40
CA LEU A 443 39.23 19.85 -14.87
C LEU A 443 39.74 20.03 -16.31
N TRP A 444 38.91 20.59 -17.19
CA TRP A 444 39.31 20.93 -18.56
C TRP A 444 40.51 21.89 -18.59
N GLU A 445 40.51 22.89 -17.72
CA GLU A 445 41.52 23.95 -17.67
C GLU A 445 42.82 23.46 -17.03
N GLU A 446 42.73 22.60 -16.01
CA GLU A 446 43.89 22.06 -15.26
C GLU A 446 44.54 20.84 -15.92
N GLU A 447 43.74 19.87 -16.38
CA GLU A 447 44.21 18.55 -16.82
C GLU A 447 43.94 18.28 -18.32
N GLY A 448 43.19 19.16 -18.99
CA GLY A 448 42.94 19.11 -20.42
C GLY A 448 41.71 18.29 -20.84
N VAL A 449 41.36 18.38 -22.13
CA VAL A 449 40.12 17.79 -22.70
C VAL A 449 40.04 16.27 -22.54
N HIS A 450 41.17 15.58 -22.72
CA HIS A 450 41.22 14.12 -22.63
C HIS A 450 40.75 13.64 -21.25
N GLU A 451 41.22 14.28 -20.19
CA GLU A 451 40.91 13.87 -18.84
C GLU A 451 39.45 14.18 -18.48
N VAL A 452 38.87 15.25 -19.03
CA VAL A 452 37.43 15.52 -18.91
C VAL A 452 36.58 14.44 -19.58
N VAL A 453 36.97 13.97 -20.76
CA VAL A 453 36.22 12.91 -21.46
C VAL A 453 36.33 11.59 -20.69
N VAL A 454 37.50 11.24 -20.17
CA VAL A 454 37.71 10.00 -19.40
C VAL A 454 36.97 10.05 -18.06
N GLN A 455 37.18 11.10 -17.26
CA GLN A 455 36.56 11.21 -15.94
C GLN A 455 35.06 11.52 -16.03
N GLY A 456 34.64 12.34 -16.99
CA GLY A 456 33.24 12.67 -17.24
C GLY A 456 32.46 11.47 -17.78
N GLY A 457 33.01 10.76 -18.77
CA GLY A 457 32.44 9.51 -19.27
C GLY A 457 32.40 8.41 -18.22
N GLY A 458 33.45 8.26 -17.42
CA GLY A 458 33.49 7.34 -16.28
C GLY A 458 32.45 7.68 -15.21
N SER A 459 32.30 8.96 -14.86
CA SER A 459 31.26 9.43 -13.94
C SER A 459 29.86 9.16 -14.50
N LEU A 460 29.62 9.40 -15.78
CA LEU A 460 28.32 9.18 -16.43
C LEU A 460 27.96 7.69 -16.47
N LEU A 461 28.91 6.82 -16.87
CA LEU A 461 28.71 5.37 -16.88
C LEU A 461 28.41 4.84 -15.47
N THR A 462 29.17 5.32 -14.48
CA THR A 462 28.95 4.98 -13.06
C THR A 462 27.56 5.44 -12.60
N ALA A 463 27.12 6.64 -13.01
CA ALA A 463 25.81 7.17 -12.69
C ALA A 463 24.67 6.37 -13.31
N VAL A 464 24.81 5.90 -14.55
CA VAL A 464 23.80 5.04 -15.20
C VAL A 464 23.66 3.70 -14.48
N LEU A 465 24.77 3.08 -14.08
CA LEU A 465 24.74 1.83 -13.30
C LEU A 465 24.16 2.03 -11.91
N ALA A 466 24.52 3.12 -11.24
CA ALA A 466 23.93 3.49 -9.94
C ALA A 466 22.43 3.76 -10.07
N TYR A 467 21.98 4.45 -11.14
CA TYR A 467 20.57 4.66 -11.43
C TYR A 467 19.83 3.33 -11.59
N TRP A 468 20.38 2.37 -12.34
CA TRP A 468 19.76 1.05 -12.51
C TRP A 468 19.60 0.32 -11.17
N ALA A 469 20.64 0.30 -10.33
CA ALA A 469 20.57 -0.30 -9.00
C ALA A 469 19.54 0.42 -8.11
N MET A 470 19.50 1.74 -8.11
CA MET A 470 18.56 2.52 -7.29
C MET A 470 17.11 2.44 -7.81
N ASN A 471 16.90 2.14 -9.10
CA ASN A 471 15.58 2.02 -9.70
C ASN A 471 15.03 0.58 -9.66
N ASP A 472 15.82 -0.39 -9.21
CA ASP A 472 15.38 -1.77 -9.07
C ASP A 472 14.28 -1.90 -7.99
N PRO A 473 13.15 -2.57 -8.27
CA PRO A 473 12.04 -2.70 -7.33
C PRO A 473 12.42 -3.39 -6.01
N TRP A 474 13.31 -4.38 -6.06
CA TRP A 474 13.76 -5.11 -4.87
C TRP A 474 14.59 -4.22 -3.97
N ILE A 475 15.56 -3.51 -4.55
CA ILE A 475 16.42 -2.58 -3.81
C ILE A 475 15.57 -1.48 -3.17
N ARG A 476 14.61 -0.91 -3.91
CA ARG A 476 13.71 0.12 -3.38
C ARG A 476 12.86 -0.41 -2.22
N HIS A 477 12.28 -1.60 -2.36
CA HIS A 477 11.50 -2.26 -1.31
C HIS A 477 12.34 -2.50 -0.05
N LEU A 478 13.49 -3.16 -0.21
CA LEU A 478 14.37 -3.51 0.91
C LEU A 478 14.88 -2.27 1.64
N THR A 479 15.33 -1.26 0.89
CA THR A 479 15.96 -0.06 1.45
C THR A 479 14.95 0.85 2.15
N PHE A 480 13.70 0.88 1.68
CA PHE A 480 12.64 1.68 2.28
C PHE A 480 12.03 0.99 3.51
N ASN A 481 11.77 -0.32 3.43
CA ASN A 481 11.10 -1.04 4.49
C ASN A 481 12.05 -1.47 5.61
N PHE A 482 13.33 -1.71 5.31
CA PHE A 482 14.29 -2.18 6.30
C PHE A 482 15.45 -1.21 6.47
N ILE A 483 15.37 -0.34 7.49
CA ILE A 483 16.48 0.57 7.84
C ILE A 483 17.78 -0.17 8.15
N GLY A 484 17.69 -1.44 8.57
CA GLY A 484 18.82 -2.34 8.77
C GLY A 484 19.71 -2.48 7.53
N ILE A 485 19.16 -2.34 6.32
CA ILE A 485 19.92 -2.35 5.07
C ILE A 485 20.96 -1.23 5.02
N GLN A 486 20.70 -0.07 5.62
CA GLN A 486 21.67 1.03 5.65
C GLN A 486 22.94 0.65 6.42
N PHE A 487 22.79 -0.10 7.52
CA PHE A 487 23.91 -0.62 8.30
C PHE A 487 24.69 -1.68 7.52
N VAL A 488 23.99 -2.57 6.81
CA VAL A 488 24.62 -3.58 5.94
C VAL A 488 25.41 -2.91 4.81
N VAL A 489 24.82 -1.92 4.14
CA VAL A 489 25.46 -1.15 3.07
C VAL A 489 26.69 -0.40 3.60
N LEU A 490 26.58 0.25 4.76
CA LEU A 490 27.72 0.91 5.40
C LEU A 490 28.85 -0.08 5.71
N ALA A 491 28.52 -1.26 6.25
CA ALA A 491 29.49 -2.31 6.54
C ALA A 491 30.21 -2.77 5.26
N LEU A 492 29.48 -2.95 4.16
CA LEU A 492 30.04 -3.30 2.85
C LEU A 492 30.95 -2.20 2.30
N VAL A 493 30.55 -0.93 2.40
CA VAL A 493 31.40 0.20 1.97
C VAL A 493 32.70 0.25 2.78
N LEU A 494 32.66 0.06 4.10
CA LEU A 494 33.85 0.02 4.95
C LEU A 494 34.76 -1.16 4.59
N MET A 495 34.17 -2.34 4.33
CA MET A 495 34.90 -3.53 3.91
C MET A 495 35.62 -3.28 2.57
N ILE A 496 34.92 -2.72 1.58
CA ILE A 496 35.52 -2.35 0.27
C ILE A 496 36.59 -1.27 0.46
N GLY A 497 36.36 -0.28 1.31
CA GLY A 497 37.35 0.78 1.60
C GLY A 497 38.65 0.25 2.20
N SER A 498 38.61 -0.89 2.88
CA SER A 498 39.80 -1.57 3.42
C SER A 498 40.54 -2.46 2.41
N TYR A 499 40.01 -2.62 1.20
CA TYR A 499 40.58 -3.47 0.16
C TYR A 499 41.87 -2.86 -0.40
N THR A 500 43.00 -3.55 -0.18
CA THR A 500 44.32 -3.18 -0.71
C THR A 500 44.78 -4.04 -1.89
N GLY A 501 43.88 -4.80 -2.51
CA GLY A 501 44.21 -5.67 -3.66
C GLY A 501 44.25 -4.92 -4.99
N TYR A 502 44.69 -5.60 -6.05
CA TYR A 502 44.77 -5.03 -7.39
C TYR A 502 43.37 -4.78 -7.98
N ARG A 503 43.25 -3.71 -8.77
CA ARG A 503 42.02 -3.38 -9.50
C ARG A 503 41.82 -4.33 -10.68
N LEU A 504 40.58 -4.69 -11.02
CA LEU A 504 40.26 -5.56 -12.16
C LEU A 504 40.85 -5.03 -13.48
N LEU A 505 40.80 -3.72 -13.71
CA LEU A 505 41.39 -3.11 -14.91
C LEU A 505 42.93 -3.13 -14.90
N GLU A 506 43.55 -3.18 -13.72
CA GLU A 506 45.01 -3.29 -13.60
C GLU A 506 45.49 -4.71 -13.87
N LEU A 507 44.72 -5.73 -13.46
CA LEU A 507 45.02 -7.15 -13.78
C LEU A 507 45.11 -7.38 -15.29
N ARG A 508 44.26 -6.71 -16.08
CA ARG A 508 44.29 -6.80 -17.55
C ARG A 508 45.54 -6.15 -18.16
N ARG A 509 46.07 -5.10 -17.52
CA ARG A 509 47.34 -4.45 -17.89
C ARG A 509 48.55 -5.28 -17.48
N PHE A 510 48.48 -6.03 -16.39
CA PHE A 510 49.57 -6.92 -15.95
C PHE A 510 49.59 -8.27 -16.69
N ALA A 511 48.45 -8.73 -17.22
CA ALA A 511 48.40 -9.89 -18.10
C ALA A 511 49.28 -9.73 -19.36
N SER A 512 49.41 -8.51 -19.90
CA SER A 512 50.30 -8.25 -21.06
C SER A 512 51.79 -8.24 -20.71
N PHE A 513 52.16 -8.23 -19.42
CA PHE A 513 53.54 -8.39 -18.96
C PHE A 513 53.88 -9.82 -18.54
N GLY A 514 52.88 -10.71 -18.42
CA GLY A 514 53.07 -12.13 -18.10
C GLY A 514 53.26 -13.04 -19.31
N SER A 515 53.33 -12.46 -20.53
CA SER A 515 53.55 -13.19 -21.78
C SER A 515 54.87 -12.80 -22.47
N GLN A 516 55.93 -12.53 -21.70
CA GLN A 516 57.32 -12.47 -22.17
C GLN A 516 58.17 -13.50 -21.47
#